data_AF-A0A1M6Y5E1-F1
#
_entry.id   AF-A0A1M6Y5E1-F1
#
_cell.length_a   1.000
_cell.length_b   1.000
_cell.length_c   1.000
_cell.angle_alpha   90.00
_cell.angle_beta   90.00
_cell.angle_gamma   90.00
#
_symmetry.space_group_name_H-M   'P 1'
#
loop_
_entity.id
_entity.type
_entity.pdbx_description
1 polymer ?
#
loop_
_entity_poly.entity_id
_entity_poly.type
_entity_poly.pdbx_seq_one_letter_code
_entity_poly.pdbx_strand_id
1 'polypeptide(L)'
;MRSIFFLFAGFFLCFSSFAQTDANYQTYANRIKQFSKPARILYRNVDAQGNGYIEFTNPKNEILRFRLNHNKPQPGSCRIVFEIYYYENNYLRKIESLDSTGNLIGCNLKLNGEAVTEFTIEKPDLYLKKKKLIDDAEGNINMKDDSEEKIIRIRYFDTNKKPILQLQPTYISSKTYWDYTIRMAWP
;
A
#
# COMPACT_ATOMS: atom_id res chain seq x y z
N MET A 1 6.79 -55.93 -17.66
CA MET A 1 7.30 -54.56 -17.42
C MET A 1 6.56 -53.54 -18.30
N ARG A 2 5.24 -53.36 -18.10
CA ARG A 2 4.46 -52.31 -18.79
C ARG A 2 3.52 -51.53 -17.85
N SER A 3 3.19 -52.07 -16.67
CA SER A 3 2.30 -51.38 -15.72
C SER A 3 2.96 -50.36 -14.79
N ILE A 4 4.29 -50.38 -14.61
CA ILE A 4 4.96 -49.47 -13.65
C ILE A 4 5.13 -48.06 -14.24
N PHE A 5 5.20 -47.93 -15.58
CA PHE A 5 5.34 -46.63 -16.25
C PHE A 5 4.08 -45.76 -16.18
N PHE A 6 2.90 -46.38 -16.04
CA PHE A 6 1.63 -45.64 -15.94
C PHE A 6 1.38 -45.03 -14.55
N LEU A 7 2.03 -45.55 -13.50
CA LEU A 7 1.89 -45.02 -12.13
C LEU A 7 2.67 -43.71 -11.93
N PHE A 8 3.78 -43.51 -12.65
CA PHE A 8 4.56 -42.26 -12.58
C PHE A 8 3.87 -41.09 -13.29
N ALA A 9 3.10 -41.35 -14.35
CA ALA A 9 2.38 -40.30 -15.07
C ALA A 9 1.19 -39.74 -14.27
N GLY A 10 0.57 -40.54 -13.39
CA GLY A 10 -0.53 -40.09 -12.54
C GLY A 10 -0.10 -39.12 -11.43
N PHE A 11 1.10 -39.32 -10.86
CA PHE A 11 1.61 -38.45 -9.79
C PHE A 11 2.03 -37.05 -10.28
N PHE A 12 2.38 -36.88 -11.56
CA PHE A 12 2.77 -35.58 -12.12
C PHE A 12 1.60 -34.65 -12.43
N LEU A 13 0.38 -35.18 -12.56
CA LEU A 13 -0.82 -34.38 -12.88
C LEU A 13 -1.46 -33.72 -11.65
N CYS A 14 -1.07 -34.11 -10.43
CA CYS A 14 -1.62 -33.53 -9.20
C CYS A 14 -0.88 -32.27 -8.70
N PHE A 15 0.27 -31.91 -9.28
CA PHE A 15 1.07 -30.77 -8.80
C PHE A 15 0.80 -29.43 -9.50
N SER A 16 -0.04 -29.40 -10.54
CA SER A 16 -0.25 -28.19 -11.36
C SER A 16 -1.41 -27.29 -10.93
N SER A 17 -2.23 -27.70 -9.95
CA SER A 17 -3.46 -26.97 -9.61
C SER A 17 -3.31 -25.81 -8.62
N PHE A 18 -2.14 -25.63 -8.00
CA PHE A 18 -1.92 -24.58 -6.98
C PHE A 18 -1.10 -23.37 -7.47
N ALA A 19 -0.56 -23.40 -8.69
CA ALA A 19 0.26 -22.30 -9.21
C ALA A 19 -0.55 -21.17 -9.91
N GLN A 20 -1.85 -21.37 -10.16
CA GLN A 20 -2.66 -20.45 -10.96
C GLN A 20 -3.11 -19.19 -10.21
N THR A 21 -3.25 -19.23 -8.88
CA THR A 21 -3.76 -18.08 -8.11
C THR A 21 -2.76 -16.94 -8.01
N ASP A 22 -1.48 -17.24 -7.82
CA ASP A 22 -0.43 -16.21 -7.64
C ASP A 22 -0.02 -15.57 -8.97
N ALA A 23 0.03 -16.36 -10.05
CA ALA A 23 0.29 -15.86 -11.41
C ALA A 23 -0.76 -14.83 -11.86
N ASN A 24 -2.00 -14.93 -11.36
CA ASN A 24 -3.10 -14.04 -11.75
C ASN A 24 -2.89 -12.61 -11.23
N TYR A 25 -2.52 -12.45 -9.95
CA TYR A 25 -2.39 -11.12 -9.34
C TYR A 25 -1.12 -10.37 -9.78
N GLN A 26 -0.08 -11.10 -10.19
CA GLN A 26 1.14 -10.49 -10.75
C GLN A 26 0.83 -9.61 -11.97
N THR A 27 -0.20 -9.96 -12.76
CA THR A 27 -0.67 -9.14 -13.89
C THR A 27 -1.08 -7.73 -13.44
N TYR A 28 -1.71 -7.60 -12.26
CA TYR A 28 -2.07 -6.30 -11.70
C TYR A 28 -0.85 -5.51 -11.26
N ALA A 29 0.16 -6.14 -10.64
CA ALA A 29 1.39 -5.44 -10.29
C ALA A 29 2.18 -4.99 -11.53
N ASN A 30 2.24 -5.83 -12.56
CA ASN A 30 3.01 -5.57 -13.78
C ASN A 30 2.44 -4.41 -14.61
N ARG A 31 1.11 -4.21 -14.61
CA ARG A 31 0.49 -3.10 -15.37
C ARG A 31 0.70 -1.71 -14.76
N ILE A 32 0.98 -1.62 -13.45
CA ILE A 32 1.16 -0.33 -12.78
C ILE A 32 2.54 0.23 -13.13
N LYS A 33 2.61 1.27 -13.96
CA LYS A 33 3.88 1.80 -14.50
C LYS A 33 4.78 2.38 -13.41
N GLN A 34 4.19 3.06 -12.42
CA GLN A 34 4.85 3.78 -11.33
C GLN A 34 5.48 2.86 -10.29
N PHE A 35 5.05 1.59 -10.22
CA PHE A 35 5.58 0.60 -9.30
C PHE A 35 6.79 -0.11 -9.90
N SER A 36 7.90 -0.17 -9.18
CA SER A 36 9.14 -0.76 -9.67
C SER A 36 9.05 -2.30 -9.77
N LYS A 37 9.80 -2.86 -10.71
CA LYS A 37 9.90 -4.31 -10.96
C LYS A 37 11.35 -4.78 -10.70
N PRO A 38 11.58 -6.07 -10.40
CA PRO A 38 10.59 -7.14 -10.21
C PRO A 38 9.77 -6.95 -8.94
N ALA A 39 8.52 -7.42 -8.96
CA ALA A 39 7.62 -7.37 -7.82
C ALA A 39 7.31 -8.79 -7.33
N ARG A 40 7.22 -8.96 -6.02
CA ARG A 40 6.78 -10.20 -5.36
C ARG A 40 5.68 -9.91 -4.36
N ILE A 41 4.87 -10.90 -4.04
CA ILE A 41 3.88 -10.78 -2.96
C ILE A 41 4.63 -10.57 -1.64
N LEU A 42 4.26 -9.51 -0.92
CA LEU A 42 4.67 -9.25 0.47
C LEU A 42 3.68 -9.90 1.43
N TYR A 43 2.38 -9.71 1.18
CA TYR A 43 1.31 -10.21 2.03
C TYR A 43 0.06 -10.51 1.21
N ARG A 44 -0.64 -11.59 1.56
CA ARG A 44 -1.87 -12.03 0.91
C ARG A 44 -2.89 -12.42 1.98
N ASN A 45 -4.01 -11.71 2.01
CA ASN A 45 -5.16 -12.04 2.85
C ASN A 45 -6.41 -12.02 1.98
N VAL A 46 -6.69 -13.15 1.36
CA VAL A 46 -7.81 -13.35 0.43
C VAL A 46 -8.55 -14.61 0.85
N ASP A 47 -9.85 -14.50 1.11
CA ASP A 47 -10.71 -15.61 1.52
C ASP A 47 -11.02 -16.57 0.35
N ALA A 48 -11.78 -17.63 0.63
CA ALA A 48 -12.18 -18.62 -0.37
C ALA A 48 -13.09 -18.06 -1.47
N GLN A 49 -13.80 -16.98 -1.18
CA GLN A 49 -14.67 -16.25 -2.10
C GLN A 49 -13.88 -15.28 -2.99
N GLY A 50 -12.59 -15.09 -2.73
CA GLY A 50 -11.74 -14.16 -3.47
C GLY A 50 -11.84 -12.71 -2.98
N ASN A 51 -12.31 -12.49 -1.75
CA ASN A 51 -12.38 -11.17 -1.13
C ASN A 51 -11.20 -10.96 -0.19
N GLY A 52 -10.70 -9.73 -0.12
CA GLY A 52 -9.61 -9.38 0.78
C GLY A 52 -8.64 -8.42 0.14
N TYR A 53 -7.34 -8.53 0.44
CA TYR A 53 -6.31 -7.64 -0.10
C TYR A 53 -4.99 -8.34 -0.36
N ILE A 54 -4.20 -7.72 -1.24
CA ILE A 54 -2.86 -8.18 -1.59
C ILE A 54 -1.91 -6.98 -1.51
N GLU A 55 -0.73 -7.24 -0.96
CA GLU A 55 0.40 -6.32 -0.97
C GLU A 55 1.55 -6.95 -1.77
N PHE A 56 2.12 -6.19 -2.70
CA PHE A 56 3.35 -6.52 -3.41
C PHE A 56 4.47 -5.63 -2.90
N THR A 57 5.71 -6.14 -2.93
CA THR A 57 6.92 -5.35 -2.69
C THR A 57 7.97 -5.59 -3.77
N ASN A 58 8.97 -4.74 -3.82
CA ASN A 58 10.07 -4.79 -4.79
C ASN A 58 11.41 -4.39 -4.14
N PRO A 59 12.54 -4.50 -4.85
CA PRO A 59 13.87 -4.18 -4.31
C PRO A 59 14.06 -2.73 -3.84
N LYS A 60 13.15 -1.81 -4.19
CA LYS A 60 13.18 -0.42 -3.72
C LYS A 60 12.36 -0.20 -2.45
N ASN A 61 11.88 -1.27 -1.81
CA ASN A 61 11.00 -1.22 -0.65
C ASN A 61 9.71 -0.42 -0.89
N GLU A 62 9.23 -0.35 -2.13
CA GLU A 62 7.89 0.14 -2.41
C GLU A 62 6.87 -0.95 -2.03
N ILE A 63 5.66 -0.55 -1.66
CA ILE A 63 4.53 -1.45 -1.44
C ILE A 63 3.38 -1.05 -2.35
N LEU A 64 2.94 -1.96 -3.22
CA LEU A 64 1.70 -1.81 -3.99
C LEU A 64 0.60 -2.59 -3.30
N ARG A 65 -0.52 -1.93 -2.98
CA ARG A 65 -1.67 -2.54 -2.32
C ARG A 65 -2.95 -2.37 -3.12
N PHE A 66 -3.80 -3.39 -3.10
CA PHE A 66 -5.17 -3.32 -3.63
C PHE A 66 -6.09 -4.35 -2.97
N ARG A 67 -7.40 -4.06 -3.01
CA ARG A 67 -8.47 -4.95 -2.54
C ARG A 67 -9.00 -5.82 -3.66
N LEU A 68 -9.53 -6.97 -3.29
CA LEU A 68 -10.25 -7.87 -4.16
C LEU A 68 -11.68 -8.05 -3.67
N ASN A 69 -12.60 -8.11 -4.63
CA ASN A 69 -13.96 -8.59 -4.46
C ASN A 69 -14.19 -9.65 -5.55
N HIS A 70 -14.47 -10.89 -5.17
CA HIS A 70 -14.57 -12.02 -6.09
C HIS A 70 -13.38 -12.12 -7.07
N ASN A 71 -12.16 -12.08 -6.53
CA ASN A 71 -10.88 -12.14 -7.26
C ASN A 71 -10.61 -10.99 -8.24
N LYS A 72 -11.41 -9.91 -8.21
CA LYS A 72 -11.22 -8.73 -9.07
C LYS A 72 -10.88 -7.50 -8.23
N PRO A 73 -10.00 -6.60 -8.71
CA PRO A 73 -9.71 -5.34 -8.04
C PRO A 73 -10.99 -4.56 -7.75
N GLN A 74 -11.20 -4.24 -6.47
CA GLN A 74 -12.38 -3.49 -6.02
C GLN A 74 -12.03 -2.01 -5.85
N PRO A 75 -12.70 -1.09 -6.55
CA PRO A 75 -12.56 0.34 -6.29
C PRO A 75 -13.10 0.70 -4.89
N GLY A 76 -12.33 1.47 -4.14
CA GLY A 76 -12.74 2.14 -2.92
C GLY A 76 -13.36 3.52 -3.18
N SER A 77 -13.32 4.40 -2.19
CA SER A 77 -13.77 5.79 -2.35
C SER A 77 -13.04 6.48 -3.49
N CYS A 78 -13.75 7.39 -4.16
CA CYS A 78 -13.26 8.12 -5.31
C CYS A 78 -12.71 7.22 -6.43
N ARG A 79 -13.13 5.95 -6.49
CA ARG A 79 -12.67 4.96 -7.48
C ARG A 79 -11.16 4.66 -7.41
N ILE A 80 -10.52 4.91 -6.27
CA ILE A 80 -9.15 4.48 -6.02
C ILE A 80 -9.13 2.95 -5.98
N VAL A 81 -8.25 2.33 -6.76
CA VAL A 81 -8.12 0.86 -6.85
C VAL A 81 -6.77 0.39 -6.31
N PHE A 82 -5.71 1.13 -6.60
CA PHE A 82 -4.36 0.81 -6.15
C PHE A 82 -3.78 1.96 -5.35
N GLU A 83 -2.96 1.62 -4.37
CA GLU A 83 -2.12 2.57 -3.66
C GLU A 83 -0.67 2.09 -3.72
N ILE A 84 0.27 3.00 -3.96
CA ILE A 84 1.70 2.73 -3.84
C ILE A 84 2.25 3.51 -2.66
N TYR A 85 2.86 2.80 -1.73
CA TYR A 85 3.56 3.34 -0.57
C TYR A 85 5.06 3.29 -0.85
N TYR A 86 5.72 4.43 -0.78
CA TYR A 86 7.16 4.56 -1.01
C TYR A 86 7.86 4.75 0.33
N TYR A 87 8.85 3.90 0.60
CA TYR A 87 9.66 3.97 1.81
C TYR A 87 11.07 4.45 1.51
N GLU A 88 11.60 5.32 2.36
CA GLU A 88 12.96 5.82 2.33
C GLU A 88 13.50 5.82 3.75
N ASN A 89 14.69 5.24 3.98
CA ASN A 89 15.26 5.08 5.32
C ASN A 89 14.29 4.45 6.35
N ASN A 90 13.49 3.47 5.90
CA ASN A 90 12.42 2.81 6.67
C ASN A 90 11.24 3.70 7.10
N TYR A 91 11.16 4.92 6.57
CA TYR A 91 10.03 5.82 6.78
C TYR A 91 9.15 5.89 5.54
N LEU A 92 7.84 5.95 5.75
CA LEU A 92 6.89 6.21 4.67
C LEU A 92 7.12 7.64 4.16
N ARG A 93 7.55 7.76 2.92
CA ARG A 93 7.90 9.03 2.27
C ARG A 93 6.77 9.56 1.41
N LYS A 94 6.03 8.68 0.74
CA LYS A 94 5.00 9.06 -0.24
C LYS A 94 3.94 7.98 -0.39
N ILE A 95 2.69 8.39 -0.64
CA ILE A 95 1.60 7.54 -1.08
C ILE A 95 1.09 8.08 -2.43
N GLU A 96 0.92 7.21 -3.43
CA GLU A 96 0.23 7.52 -4.69
C GLU A 96 -1.07 6.73 -4.79
N SER A 97 -2.18 7.41 -5.11
CA SER A 97 -3.50 6.82 -5.35
C SER A 97 -3.74 6.64 -6.85
N LEU A 98 -4.14 5.44 -7.26
CA LEU A 98 -4.32 5.10 -8.68
C LEU A 98 -5.70 4.50 -8.96
N ASP A 99 -6.21 4.79 -10.15
CA ASP A 99 -7.44 4.20 -10.67
C ASP A 99 -7.23 2.75 -11.18
N SER A 100 -8.31 2.15 -11.70
CA SER A 100 -8.29 0.79 -12.24
C SER A 100 -7.31 0.55 -13.41
N THR A 101 -6.88 1.63 -14.08
CA THR A 101 -5.97 1.61 -15.22
C THR A 101 -4.51 1.86 -14.80
N GLY A 102 -4.27 2.24 -13.54
CA GLY A 102 -2.96 2.57 -13.00
C GLY A 102 -2.57 4.04 -13.18
N ASN A 103 -3.51 4.92 -13.51
CA ASN A 103 -3.27 6.36 -13.58
C ASN A 103 -3.56 7.03 -12.23
N LEU A 104 -2.87 8.13 -11.95
CA LEU A 104 -3.10 8.93 -10.74
C LEU A 104 -4.54 9.44 -10.68
N ILE A 105 -5.17 9.31 -9.52
CA ILE A 105 -6.52 9.80 -9.28
C ILE A 105 -6.57 10.57 -7.96
N GLY A 106 -7.19 11.75 -7.98
CA GLY A 106 -7.44 12.55 -6.79
C GLY A 106 -8.77 12.20 -6.13
N CYS A 107 -8.94 12.52 -4.85
CA CYS A 107 -10.18 12.26 -4.12
C CYS A 107 -10.59 13.42 -3.22
N ASN A 108 -11.71 14.09 -3.48
CA ASN A 108 -12.21 15.13 -2.57
C ASN A 108 -13.08 14.58 -1.41
N LEU A 109 -13.50 13.31 -1.47
CA LEU A 109 -14.39 12.72 -0.46
C LEU A 109 -13.65 12.20 0.78
N LYS A 110 -12.37 11.90 0.63
CA LYS A 110 -11.53 11.32 1.70
C LYS A 110 -10.11 11.88 1.76
N LEU A 111 -9.69 12.56 0.72
CA LEU A 111 -8.45 13.29 0.62
C LEU A 111 -8.80 14.77 0.40
N ASN A 112 -7.82 15.67 0.45
CA ASN A 112 -7.98 17.08 0.09
C ASN A 112 -7.92 17.29 -1.44
N GLY A 113 -8.37 16.30 -2.21
CA GLY A 113 -8.26 16.27 -3.68
C GLY A 113 -6.95 15.71 -4.20
N GLU A 114 -6.01 15.32 -3.34
CA GLU A 114 -4.71 14.81 -3.76
C GLU A 114 -4.77 13.43 -4.39
N ALA A 115 -3.90 13.23 -5.38
CA ALA A 115 -3.52 11.92 -5.89
C ALA A 115 -2.21 11.43 -5.26
N VAL A 116 -1.41 12.34 -4.71
CA VAL A 116 -0.13 12.03 -4.06
C VAL A 116 -0.04 12.76 -2.73
N THR A 117 0.32 12.02 -1.69
CA THR A 117 0.68 12.55 -0.37
C THR A 117 2.16 12.30 -0.12
N GLU A 118 2.92 13.32 0.26
CA GLU A 118 4.33 13.20 0.66
C GLU A 118 4.54 13.59 2.12
N PHE A 119 5.39 12.84 2.82
CA PHE A 119 5.72 13.05 4.22
C PHE A 119 7.22 13.30 4.39
N THR A 120 7.60 14.33 5.13
CA THR A 120 9.00 14.58 5.53
C THR A 120 9.08 14.54 7.04
N ILE A 121 9.86 13.61 7.59
CA ILE A 121 10.16 13.58 9.02
C ILE A 121 11.33 14.54 9.27
N GLU A 122 11.03 15.72 9.82
CA GLU A 122 12.02 16.77 10.08
C GLU A 122 12.80 16.53 11.38
N LYS A 123 12.19 15.80 12.33
CA LYS A 123 12.79 15.47 13.64
C LYS A 123 12.78 13.96 13.89
N PRO A 124 13.65 13.18 13.23
CA PRO A 124 13.60 11.70 13.27
C PRO A 124 13.75 11.11 14.67
N ASP A 125 14.67 11.61 15.50
CA ASP A 125 14.88 11.09 16.85
C ASP A 125 13.67 11.32 17.77
N LEU A 126 13.00 12.46 17.59
CA LEU A 126 11.78 12.78 18.34
C LEU A 126 10.63 11.90 17.87
N TYR A 127 10.48 11.73 16.55
CA TYR A 127 9.50 10.81 16.00
C TYR A 127 9.70 9.38 16.51
N LEU A 128 10.93 8.86 16.53
CA LEU A 128 11.22 7.50 17.03
C LEU A 128 10.78 7.31 18.48
N LYS A 129 11.00 8.30 19.35
CA LYS A 129 10.54 8.25 20.74
C LYS A 129 9.02 8.19 20.83
N LYS A 130 8.31 9.03 20.05
CA LYS A 130 6.83 9.03 20.00
C LYS A 130 6.30 7.73 19.40
N LYS A 131 6.89 7.28 18.29
CA LYS A 131 6.54 6.03 17.59
C LYS A 131 6.62 4.84 18.53
N LYS A 132 7.69 4.74 19.34
CA LYS A 132 7.81 3.67 20.34
C LYS A 132 6.61 3.63 21.29
N LEU A 133 6.18 4.78 21.80
CA LEU A 133 5.00 4.85 22.68
C LEU A 133 3.71 4.42 21.97
N ILE A 134 3.57 4.76 20.68
CA ILE A 134 2.41 4.38 19.87
C ILE A 134 2.44 2.86 19.58
N ASP A 135 3.60 2.33 19.19
CA ASP A 135 3.79 0.90 18.91
C ASP A 135 3.58 0.03 20.15
N ASP A 136 4.13 0.44 21.31
CA ASP A 136 3.99 -0.27 22.59
C ASP A 136 2.51 -0.32 23.05
N ALA A 137 1.67 0.59 22.54
CA ALA A 137 0.21 0.61 22.74
C ALA A 137 -0.59 0.03 21.55
N GLU A 138 0.08 -0.54 20.54
CA GLU A 138 -0.53 -1.04 19.30
C GLU A 138 -1.43 -0.01 18.59
N GLY A 139 -1.11 1.28 18.72
CA GLY A 139 -1.92 2.39 18.21
C GLY A 139 -3.11 2.78 19.08
N ASN A 140 -3.45 2.02 20.12
CA ASN A 140 -4.57 2.25 21.03
C ASN A 140 -4.23 3.24 22.15
N ILE A 141 -3.63 4.37 21.77
CA ILE A 141 -3.25 5.46 22.68
C ILE A 141 -3.95 6.76 22.27
N ASN A 142 -4.54 7.45 23.25
CA ASN A 142 -5.02 8.81 23.06
C ASN A 142 -3.86 9.79 23.28
N MET A 143 -3.08 10.01 22.23
CA MET A 143 -1.95 10.93 22.25
C MET A 143 -2.41 12.35 21.94
N LYS A 144 -1.93 13.33 22.71
CA LYS A 144 -2.14 14.75 22.38
C LYS A 144 -1.55 15.06 21.01
N ASP A 145 -2.27 15.84 20.22
CA ASP A 145 -1.78 16.35 18.93
C ASP A 145 -0.46 17.12 19.13
N ASP A 146 0.60 16.63 18.50
CA ASP A 146 1.96 17.17 18.50
C ASP A 146 2.36 17.77 17.15
N SER A 147 1.40 18.10 16.27
CA SER A 147 1.65 18.77 14.99
C SER A 147 2.43 20.09 15.13
N GLU A 148 2.18 20.85 16.21
CA GLU A 148 2.92 22.08 16.55
C GLU A 148 4.40 21.83 16.91
N GLU A 149 4.77 20.60 17.28
CA GLU A 149 6.18 20.22 17.46
C GLU A 149 6.92 20.15 16.11
N LYS A 150 6.22 20.23 14.98
CA LYS A 150 6.77 20.25 13.60
C LYS A 150 7.69 19.06 13.34
N ILE A 151 7.22 17.87 13.70
CA ILE A 151 7.96 16.62 13.55
C ILE A 151 7.80 16.05 12.14
N ILE A 152 6.57 16.02 11.64
CA ILE A 152 6.23 15.48 10.31
C ILE A 152 5.54 16.57 9.49
N ARG A 153 6.16 16.95 8.38
CA ARG A 153 5.58 17.83 7.38
C ARG A 153 4.89 17.00 6.29
N ILE A 154 3.70 17.44 5.86
CA ILE A 154 2.94 16.80 4.79
C ILE A 154 2.79 17.75 3.59
N ARG A 155 2.77 17.19 2.38
CA ARG A 155 2.47 17.92 1.14
C ARG A 155 1.55 17.10 0.25
N TYR A 156 0.67 17.79 -0.46
CA TYR A 156 -0.34 17.19 -1.33
C TYR A 156 -0.10 17.61 -2.78
N PHE A 157 -0.32 16.68 -3.70
CA PHE A 157 -0.19 16.94 -5.13
C PHE A 157 -1.39 16.39 -5.91
N ASP A 158 -1.76 17.12 -6.96
CA ASP A 158 -2.84 16.74 -7.87
C ASP A 158 -2.44 15.55 -8.78
N THR A 159 -3.34 15.16 -9.68
CA THR A 159 -3.11 14.09 -10.67
C THR A 159 -1.98 14.39 -11.66
N ASN A 160 -1.61 15.66 -11.82
CA ASN A 160 -0.49 16.12 -12.65
C ASN A 160 0.80 16.26 -11.85
N LYS A 161 0.82 15.82 -10.58
CA LYS A 161 1.94 15.97 -9.63
C LYS A 161 2.29 17.44 -9.37
N LYS A 162 1.34 18.36 -9.56
CA LYS A 162 1.49 19.75 -9.16
C LYS A 162 1.10 19.88 -7.69
N PRO A 163 1.88 20.64 -6.89
CA PRO A 163 1.49 20.90 -5.50
C PRO A 163 0.09 21.52 -5.45
N ILE A 164 -0.77 20.97 -4.60
CA ILE A 164 -2.03 21.62 -4.26
C ILE A 164 -1.67 22.80 -3.37
N LEU A 165 -2.06 24.00 -3.78
CA LEU A 165 -1.73 25.24 -3.08
C LEU A 165 -2.26 25.18 -1.64
N GLN A 166 -1.32 25.10 -0.69
CA GLN A 166 -1.57 25.28 0.73
C GLN A 166 -1.01 26.64 1.14
N LEU A 167 -1.78 27.43 1.88
CA LEU A 167 -1.36 28.74 2.37
C LEU A 167 -0.15 28.65 3.32
N GLN A 168 0.06 27.49 3.96
CA GLN A 168 1.20 27.20 4.84
C GLN A 168 1.60 25.72 4.71
N PRO A 169 2.88 25.36 4.95
CA PRO A 169 3.28 23.96 5.13
C PRO A 169 2.44 23.32 6.23
N THR A 170 1.76 22.23 5.89
CA THR A 170 0.94 21.51 6.87
C THR A 170 1.84 20.55 7.66
N TYR A 171 1.71 20.54 8.98
CA TYR A 171 2.33 19.54 9.86
C TYR A 171 1.23 18.64 10.41
N ILE A 172 1.54 17.37 10.60
CA ILE A 172 0.63 16.39 11.17
C ILE A 172 1.22 15.79 12.44
N SER A 173 0.34 15.29 13.31
CA SER A 173 0.77 14.61 14.53
C SER A 173 1.53 13.32 14.20
N SER A 174 2.41 12.90 15.13
CA SER A 174 3.10 11.60 15.09
C SER A 174 2.10 10.44 15.01
N LYS A 175 0.95 10.56 15.68
CA LYS A 175 -0.12 9.56 15.65
C LYS A 175 -0.78 9.49 14.27
N THR A 176 -1.10 10.65 13.68
CA THR A 176 -1.67 10.72 12.33
C THR A 176 -0.72 10.13 11.30
N TYR A 177 0.58 10.44 11.37
CA TYR A 177 1.57 9.84 10.48
C TYR A 177 1.64 8.31 10.68
N TRP A 178 1.65 7.84 11.92
CA TRP A 178 1.65 6.40 12.23
C TRP A 178 0.42 5.70 11.62
N ASP A 179 -0.76 6.32 11.64
CA ASP A 179 -1.99 5.80 11.02
C ASP A 179 -1.89 5.66 9.49
N TYR A 180 -1.08 6.49 8.82
CA TYR A 180 -0.74 6.24 7.40
C TYR A 180 0.18 5.03 7.23
N THR A 181 1.09 4.78 8.18
CA THR A 181 2.09 3.68 8.07
C THR A 181 1.51 2.29 8.28
N ILE A 182 0.44 2.16 9.06
CA ILE A 182 -0.27 0.88 9.26
C ILE A 182 -1.00 0.42 8.00
N ARG A 183 -1.15 1.29 6.99
CA ARG A 183 -1.85 1.02 5.73
C ARG A 183 -3.26 0.47 5.96
N MET A 184 -3.86 0.72 7.12
CA MET A 184 -5.21 0.22 7.45
C MET A 184 -6.29 1.20 7.03
N ALA A 185 -5.95 2.49 6.90
CA ALA A 185 -6.85 3.52 6.43
C ALA A 185 -7.31 3.18 5.01
N TRP A 186 -8.61 2.88 4.89
CA TRP A 186 -9.23 2.60 3.61
C TRP A 186 -9.90 3.86 3.07
N PRO A 187 -9.61 4.31 1.84
CA PRO A 187 -10.52 5.19 1.14
C PRO A 187 -11.76 4.42 0.70
#